data_AF-A0A367Y7K7-F1
#
_entry.id   AF-A0A367Y7K7-F1
#
_cell.length_a   1.000
_cell.length_b   1.000
_cell.length_c   1.000
_cell.angle_alpha   90.00
_cell.angle_beta   90.00
_cell.angle_gamma   90.00
#
_symmetry.space_group_name_H-M   'P 1'
#
loop_
_entity.id
_entity.type
_entity.pdbx_description
1 polymer ?
#
loop_
_entity_poly.entity_id
_entity_poly.type
_entity_poly.pdbx_seq_one_letter_code
_entity_poly.pdbx_strand_id
1 'polypeptide(L)'
;MTDPEKKRPRWRAWAAVAVAVALLVPGAISVGTAVFNGQFAASEIASCTMQQGRQITYKRSGLRARIATDCGNFRGAKEVSCTSDASQQIALIAGTTYDLTVRGPRIPLISAPTIVSATVSDEQLADPEPGLTEIDPDANDNVQSLQSSLLPETLRAFDYEQPDFDPSCDPFRSVMTTNGIQSVSPARAEELLEVPDGITPSDPLLPCVGYQCSSADVG
;
A
#
# COMPACT_ATOMS: atom_id res chain seq x y z
N MET A 1 -37.53 72.39 -25.62
CA MET A 1 -36.17 71.83 -25.57
C MET A 1 -36.25 70.54 -24.77
N THR A 2 -36.37 69.41 -25.44
CA THR A 2 -36.43 68.08 -24.81
C THR A 2 -35.24 67.27 -25.30
N ASP A 3 -34.41 66.86 -24.35
CA ASP A 3 -33.16 66.12 -24.52
C ASP A 3 -33.45 64.66 -24.87
N PRO A 4 -32.89 64.08 -25.94
CA PRO A 4 -33.12 62.67 -26.26
C PRO A 4 -32.29 61.76 -25.35
N GLU A 5 -33.00 61.10 -24.43
CA GLU A 5 -32.50 60.05 -23.56
C GLU A 5 -31.85 58.91 -24.37
N LYS A 6 -30.51 58.86 -24.38
CA LYS A 6 -29.69 57.81 -25.02
C LYS A 6 -29.92 56.47 -24.32
N LYS A 7 -30.87 55.66 -24.83
CA LYS A 7 -30.99 54.24 -24.49
C LYS A 7 -29.73 53.49 -24.95
N ARG A 8 -28.78 53.27 -24.04
CA ARG A 8 -27.63 52.41 -24.31
C ARG A 8 -28.13 50.99 -24.61
N PRO A 9 -27.67 50.35 -25.71
CA PRO A 9 -28.25 49.11 -26.17
C PRO A 9 -27.92 47.97 -25.21
N ARG A 10 -28.98 47.42 -24.59
CA ARG A 10 -28.95 46.34 -23.59
C ARG A 10 -28.14 45.11 -24.02
N TRP A 11 -27.92 44.93 -25.32
CA TRP A 11 -27.11 43.86 -25.89
C TRP A 11 -25.66 43.82 -25.38
N ARG A 12 -25.06 44.99 -25.09
CA ARG A 12 -23.68 45.06 -24.58
C ARG A 12 -23.56 44.51 -23.16
N ALA A 13 -24.62 44.63 -22.35
CA ALA A 13 -24.65 44.07 -21.01
C ALA A 13 -24.76 42.54 -21.05
N TRP A 14 -25.59 41.99 -21.95
CA TRP A 14 -25.69 40.54 -22.15
C TRP A 14 -24.42 39.93 -22.74
N ALA A 15 -23.74 40.63 -23.65
CA ALA A 15 -22.46 40.20 -24.19
C ALA A 15 -21.36 40.14 -23.11
N ALA A 16 -21.33 41.11 -22.19
CA ALA A 16 -20.37 41.10 -21.08
C ALA A 16 -20.63 39.95 -20.09
N VAL A 17 -21.90 39.63 -19.81
CA VAL A 17 -22.28 38.47 -18.98
C VAL A 17 -21.92 37.15 -19.67
N ALA A 18 -22.18 37.02 -20.97
CA ALA A 18 -21.82 35.82 -21.72
C ALA A 18 -20.31 35.58 -21.76
N VAL A 19 -19.51 36.63 -21.92
CA VAL A 19 -18.04 36.55 -21.87
C VAL A 19 -17.54 36.22 -20.46
N ALA A 20 -18.14 36.79 -19.41
CA ALA A 20 -17.79 36.47 -18.02
C ALA A 20 -18.11 35.01 -17.66
N VAL A 21 -19.25 34.48 -18.12
CA VAL A 21 -19.63 33.07 -17.94
C VAL A 21 -18.71 32.16 -18.76
N ALA A 22 -18.41 32.52 -20.01
CA ALA A 22 -17.50 31.73 -20.86
C ALA A 22 -16.04 31.71 -20.34
N LEU A 23 -15.60 32.73 -19.60
CA LEU A 23 -14.28 32.76 -18.95
C LEU A 23 -14.25 32.09 -17.57
N LEU A 24 -15.37 32.07 -16.84
CA LEU A 24 -15.45 31.44 -15.51
C LEU A 24 -15.76 29.94 -15.55
N VAL A 25 -16.43 29.45 -16.60
CA VAL A 25 -16.81 28.02 -16.72
C VAL A 25 -15.60 27.09 -16.96
N PRO A 26 -14.58 27.43 -17.78
CA PRO A 26 -13.40 26.57 -17.91
C PRO A 26 -12.50 26.59 -16.66
N GLY A 27 -12.49 27.71 -15.90
CA GLY A 27 -11.68 27.85 -14.70
C GLY A 27 -12.18 27.02 -13.50
N ALA A 28 -13.50 26.82 -13.41
CA ALA A 28 -14.13 26.11 -12.30
C ALA A 28 -14.05 24.57 -12.39
N ILE A 29 -13.55 24.00 -13.49
CA ILE A 29 -13.41 22.54 -13.66
C ILE A 29 -12.19 21.99 -12.90
N SER A 30 -11.33 22.86 -12.36
CA SER A 30 -10.11 22.45 -11.65
C SER A 30 -10.29 22.15 -10.15
N VAL A 31 -11.52 22.24 -9.62
CA VAL A 31 -11.80 22.03 -8.19
C VAL A 31 -12.90 20.98 -8.02
N GLY A 32 -12.54 19.70 -8.09
CA GLY A 32 -13.51 18.61 -7.89
C GLY A 32 -12.97 17.20 -8.12
N THR A 33 -12.11 16.74 -7.21
CA THR A 33 -12.18 15.42 -6.54
C THR A 33 -12.73 14.21 -7.32
N ALA A 34 -11.89 13.19 -7.49
CA ALA A 34 -12.20 11.78 -7.77
C ALA A 34 -12.86 11.41 -9.12
N VAL A 35 -13.72 12.24 -9.72
CA VAL A 35 -14.49 11.86 -10.92
C VAL A 35 -13.62 11.83 -12.19
N PHE A 36 -12.58 12.67 -12.27
CA PHE A 36 -11.66 12.67 -13.42
C PHE A 36 -10.77 11.43 -13.51
N ASN A 37 -10.51 10.70 -12.42
CA ASN A 37 -9.66 9.51 -12.47
C ASN A 37 -10.29 8.36 -13.27
N GLY A 38 -11.63 8.32 -13.40
CA GLY A 38 -12.31 7.32 -14.23
C GLY A 38 -12.14 7.53 -15.74
N GLN A 39 -11.78 8.75 -16.17
CA GLN A 39 -11.61 9.09 -17.59
C GLN A 39 -10.20 8.82 -18.11
N PHE A 40 -9.23 8.64 -17.22
CA PHE A 40 -7.88 8.21 -17.60
C PHE A 40 -7.82 6.69 -17.57
N ALA A 41 -7.23 6.11 -18.61
CA ALA A 41 -6.92 4.68 -18.62
C ALA A 41 -6.04 4.35 -17.41
N ALA A 42 -6.30 3.20 -16.80
CA ALA A 42 -5.40 2.64 -15.82
C ALA A 42 -4.08 2.31 -16.52
N SER A 43 -2.96 2.63 -15.89
CA SER A 43 -1.64 2.24 -16.34
C SER A 43 -0.97 1.46 -15.22
N GLU A 44 -0.46 0.29 -15.56
CA GLU A 44 0.38 -0.51 -14.68
C GLU A 44 1.81 0.01 -14.71
N ILE A 45 2.43 0.05 -13.54
CA ILE A 45 3.84 0.37 -13.37
C ILE A 45 4.42 -0.74 -12.49
N ALA A 46 5.27 -1.55 -13.09
CA ALA A 46 5.90 -2.68 -12.41
C ALA A 46 7.06 -2.24 -11.52
N SER A 47 7.30 -3.03 -10.47
CA SER A 47 8.50 -3.05 -9.65
C SER A 47 8.83 -1.70 -8.99
N CYS A 48 7.85 -1.08 -8.34
CA CYS A 48 8.03 0.18 -7.63
C CYS A 48 8.27 -0.03 -6.13
N THR A 49 9.45 0.34 -5.65
CA THR A 49 9.85 0.27 -4.25
C THR A 49 9.35 1.46 -3.46
N MET A 50 8.64 1.21 -2.36
CA MET A 50 8.19 2.26 -1.44
C MET A 50 9.37 2.83 -0.65
N GLN A 51 9.58 4.15 -0.70
CA GLN A 51 10.75 4.76 -0.04
C GLN A 51 10.48 5.04 1.44
N GLN A 52 11.41 4.63 2.32
CA GLN A 52 11.49 5.15 3.69
C GLN A 52 12.01 6.59 3.64
N GLY A 53 11.36 7.54 4.33
CA GLY A 53 12.03 8.82 4.65
C GLY A 53 11.40 10.11 4.15
N ARG A 54 10.10 10.16 3.90
CA ARG A 54 9.35 11.41 4.14
C ARG A 54 8.15 11.08 4.99
N GLN A 55 8.20 11.49 6.26
CA GLN A 55 7.02 11.59 7.11
C GLN A 55 5.83 11.97 6.24
N ILE A 56 4.84 11.07 6.17
CA ILE A 56 3.54 11.38 5.59
C ILE A 56 3.08 12.61 6.34
N THR A 57 3.29 13.78 5.74
CA THR A 57 2.93 15.03 6.36
C THR A 57 1.42 15.06 6.19
N TYR A 58 0.71 14.53 7.18
CA TYR A 58 -0.73 14.74 7.37
C TYR A 58 -0.93 16.22 7.72
N LYS A 59 -0.58 17.12 6.80
CA LYS A 59 -1.02 18.50 6.88
C LYS A 59 -2.52 18.43 6.69
N ARG A 60 -3.22 18.68 7.79
CA ARG A 60 -4.66 18.79 8.07
C ARG A 60 -5.45 19.67 7.09
N SER A 61 -5.26 19.45 5.81
CA SER A 61 -5.87 20.13 4.66
C SER A 61 -6.26 19.00 3.71
N GLY A 62 -7.48 19.02 3.16
CA GLY A 62 -8.13 17.91 2.42
C GLY A 62 -7.47 17.46 1.11
N LEU A 63 -6.14 17.34 1.08
CA LEU A 63 -5.32 16.83 -0.02
C LEU A 63 -4.84 15.42 0.36
N ARG A 64 -5.12 14.46 -0.52
CA ARG A 64 -4.72 13.04 -0.38
C ARG A 64 -3.22 12.93 -0.10
N ALA A 65 -2.84 11.97 0.77
CA ALA A 65 -1.45 11.71 1.11
C ALA A 65 -0.63 11.40 -0.16
N ARG A 66 0.60 11.93 -0.21
CA ARG A 66 1.56 11.61 -1.27
C ARG A 66 2.41 10.44 -0.81
N ILE A 67 2.51 9.43 -1.68
CA ILE A 67 3.31 8.23 -1.49
C ILE A 67 4.53 8.36 -2.41
N ALA A 68 5.72 8.23 -1.83
CA ALA A 68 6.98 8.33 -2.56
C ALA A 68 7.51 6.93 -2.86
N THR A 69 7.91 6.73 -4.11
CA THR A 69 8.49 5.50 -4.64
C THR A 69 9.70 5.85 -5.51
N ASP A 70 10.54 4.87 -5.81
CA ASP A 70 11.57 4.97 -6.85
C ASP A 70 11.00 5.30 -8.24
N CYS A 71 9.81 4.80 -8.57
CA CYS A 71 9.07 5.09 -9.80
C CYS A 71 8.51 6.52 -9.86
N GLY A 72 8.47 7.25 -8.74
CA GLY A 72 7.94 8.61 -8.65
C GLY A 72 7.03 8.86 -7.45
N ASN A 73 6.23 9.92 -7.54
CA ASN A 73 5.30 10.32 -6.47
C ASN A 73 3.85 10.11 -6.91
N PHE A 74 3.08 9.47 -6.04
CA PHE A 74 1.68 9.14 -6.28
C PHE A 74 0.77 9.70 -5.17
N ARG A 75 -0.53 9.75 -5.44
CA ARG A 75 -1.56 10.00 -4.43
C ARG A 75 -2.18 8.66 -4.03
N GLY A 76 -2.43 8.45 -2.75
CA GLY A 76 -3.09 7.23 -2.29
C GLY A 76 -3.36 7.28 -0.80
N ALA A 77 -4.17 6.34 -0.32
CA ALA A 77 -4.24 6.03 1.09
C ALA A 77 -3.08 5.09 1.47
N LYS A 78 -2.83 4.93 2.77
CA LYS A 78 -1.82 3.98 3.28
C LYS A 78 -2.17 2.53 2.89
N GLU A 79 -3.47 2.25 2.81
CA GLU A 79 -4.06 1.00 2.35
C GLU A 79 -4.73 1.22 0.99
N VAL A 80 -4.54 0.29 0.05
CA VAL A 80 -5.15 0.30 -1.29
C VAL A 80 -5.71 -1.09 -1.61
N SER A 81 -6.60 -1.24 -2.59
CA SER A 81 -7.11 -2.58 -2.93
C SER A 81 -6.02 -3.44 -3.56
N CYS A 82 -6.00 -4.74 -3.23
CA CYS A 82 -5.11 -5.67 -3.90
C CYS A 82 -5.57 -5.89 -5.36
N THR A 83 -4.65 -6.03 -6.32
CA THR A 83 -5.04 -6.19 -7.74
C THR A 83 -5.57 -7.60 -8.04
N SER A 84 -5.03 -8.63 -7.39
CA SER A 84 -5.47 -10.03 -7.50
C SER A 84 -6.81 -10.27 -6.81
N ASP A 85 -7.06 -9.62 -5.67
CA ASP A 85 -8.35 -9.63 -4.97
C ASP A 85 -8.78 -8.21 -4.53
N ALA A 86 -9.74 -7.64 -5.25
CA ALA A 86 -10.25 -6.29 -4.94
C ALA A 86 -11.03 -6.20 -3.62
N SER A 87 -11.43 -7.33 -3.02
CA SER A 87 -12.05 -7.36 -1.70
C SER A 87 -11.04 -7.19 -0.57
N GLN A 88 -9.76 -7.46 -0.85
CA GLN A 88 -8.65 -7.30 0.09
C GLN A 88 -8.00 -5.92 -0.03
N GLN A 89 -7.50 -5.42 1.09
CA GLN A 89 -6.73 -4.18 1.17
C GLN A 89 -5.29 -4.49 1.55
N ILE A 90 -4.35 -3.99 0.76
CA ILE A 90 -2.93 -4.10 0.98
C ILE A 90 -2.39 -2.80 1.60
N ALA A 91 -1.67 -2.94 2.71
CA ALA A 91 -0.93 -1.84 3.32
C ALA A 91 0.40 -1.65 2.56
N LEU A 92 0.64 -0.45 2.06
CA LEU A 92 1.89 -0.13 1.37
C LEU A 92 3.00 0.13 2.40
N ILE A 93 3.93 -0.81 2.51
CA ILE A 93 5.03 -0.79 3.49
C ILE A 93 6.30 -0.26 2.83
N ALA A 94 7.00 0.62 3.54
CA ALA A 94 8.26 1.17 3.06
C ALA A 94 9.36 0.10 3.04
N GLY A 95 10.11 0.02 1.95
CA GLY A 95 11.11 -1.02 1.70
C GLY A 95 10.61 -2.15 0.79
N THR A 96 9.30 -2.32 0.63
CA THR A 96 8.73 -3.36 -0.23
C THR A 96 8.48 -2.87 -1.65
N THR A 97 8.70 -3.75 -2.63
CA THR A 97 8.43 -3.54 -4.05
C THR A 97 7.02 -3.99 -4.43
N TYR A 98 6.28 -3.12 -5.13
CA TYR A 98 4.92 -3.38 -5.59
C TYR A 98 4.73 -3.06 -7.07
N ASP A 99 3.87 -3.84 -7.73
CA ASP A 99 3.29 -3.52 -9.03
C ASP A 99 2.05 -2.65 -8.81
N LEU A 100 2.09 -1.43 -9.34
CA LEU A 100 1.09 -0.40 -9.08
C LEU A 100 0.19 -0.18 -10.27
N THR A 101 -1.13 -0.24 -10.05
CA THR A 101 -2.10 0.26 -11.03
C THR A 101 -2.47 1.69 -10.67
N VAL A 102 -2.11 2.63 -11.54
CA VAL A 102 -2.33 4.07 -11.30
C VAL A 102 -3.28 4.69 -12.31
N ARG A 103 -3.96 5.77 -11.90
CA ARG A 103 -4.84 6.56 -12.76
C ARG A 103 -4.60 8.06 -12.61
N GLY A 104 -4.71 8.76 -13.73
CA GLY A 104 -4.64 10.22 -13.80
C GLY A 104 -3.35 10.76 -14.44
N PRO A 105 -3.28 12.07 -14.67
CA PRO A 105 -2.22 12.68 -15.44
C PRO A 105 -0.91 12.79 -14.64
N ARG A 106 0.20 12.40 -15.27
CA ARG A 106 1.56 12.54 -14.75
C ARG A 106 2.14 13.88 -15.20
N ILE A 107 1.80 14.96 -14.49
CA ILE A 107 2.34 16.30 -14.77
C ILE A 107 3.31 16.67 -13.65
N PRO A 108 4.62 16.73 -13.93
CA PRO A 108 5.62 17.12 -12.94
C PRO A 108 5.20 18.38 -12.19
N LEU A 109 5.35 18.37 -10.86
CA LEU A 109 5.06 19.48 -9.92
C LEU A 109 3.57 19.84 -9.71
N ILE A 110 2.67 19.52 -10.65
CA ILE A 110 1.28 20.01 -10.64
C ILE A 110 0.27 18.90 -10.29
N SER A 111 0.43 17.70 -10.83
CA SER A 111 -0.46 16.56 -10.55
C SER A 111 0.31 15.26 -10.42
N ALA A 112 -0.06 14.47 -9.41
CA ALA A 112 0.44 13.12 -9.22
C ALA A 112 -0.69 12.14 -9.52
N PRO A 113 -0.43 11.05 -10.28
CA PRO A 113 -1.40 10.00 -10.50
C PRO A 113 -1.77 9.32 -9.17
N THR A 114 -2.96 8.74 -9.12
CA THR A 114 -3.50 8.08 -7.93
C THR A 114 -3.30 6.57 -8.04
N ILE A 115 -2.81 5.93 -6.98
CA ILE A 115 -2.77 4.47 -6.86
C ILE A 115 -4.21 3.98 -6.68
N VAL A 116 -4.65 3.07 -7.54
CA VAL A 116 -5.97 2.46 -7.50
C VAL A 116 -5.88 1.09 -6.85
N SER A 117 -4.94 0.27 -7.31
CA SER A 117 -4.62 -1.02 -6.71
C SER A 117 -3.12 -1.24 -6.72
N ALA A 118 -2.67 -2.18 -5.89
CA ALA A 118 -1.29 -2.63 -5.83
C ALA A 118 -1.25 -4.15 -5.66
N THR A 119 -0.15 -4.74 -6.08
CA THR A 119 0.19 -6.15 -5.86
C THR A 119 1.64 -6.22 -5.44
N VAL A 120 1.98 -7.12 -4.53
CA VAL A 120 3.38 -7.37 -4.15
C VAL A 120 4.10 -7.92 -5.38
N SER A 121 5.23 -7.30 -5.73
CA SER A 121 6.00 -7.74 -6.91
C SER A 121 6.77 -9.02 -6.56
N ASP A 122 6.85 -9.95 -7.51
CA ASP A 122 7.68 -11.16 -7.38
C ASP A 122 9.18 -10.80 -7.26
N GLU A 123 9.59 -9.67 -7.84
CA GLU A 123 10.97 -9.16 -7.77
C GLU A 123 11.10 -8.12 -6.64
N GLN A 124 11.53 -8.56 -5.45
CA GLN A 124 11.88 -7.65 -4.36
C GLN A 124 13.30 -7.09 -4.55
N LEU A 125 13.42 -5.75 -4.53
CA LEU A 125 14.70 -5.05 -4.74
C LEU A 125 15.54 -4.92 -3.46
N ALA A 126 14.90 -5.06 -2.30
CA ALA A 126 15.56 -5.09 -1.01
C ALA A 126 15.00 -6.26 -0.21
N ASP A 127 15.88 -7.01 0.44
CA ASP A 127 15.49 -8.03 1.39
C ASP A 127 14.94 -7.33 2.64
N PRO A 128 13.65 -7.48 3.00
CA PRO A 128 13.05 -6.70 4.07
C PRO A 128 13.47 -7.18 5.48
N GLU A 129 14.21 -8.29 5.60
CA GLU A 129 14.59 -8.81 6.91
C GLU A 129 15.94 -8.25 7.40
N PRO A 130 15.96 -7.51 8.53
CA PRO A 130 17.21 -7.26 9.23
C PRO A 130 17.72 -8.60 9.77
N GLY A 131 19.00 -8.93 9.51
CA GLY A 131 19.67 -10.21 9.79
C GLY A 131 19.61 -10.71 11.24
N LEU A 132 18.42 -11.07 11.72
CA LEU A 132 18.15 -11.75 12.99
C LEU A 132 18.32 -13.28 12.87
N THR A 133 18.61 -13.76 11.66
CA THR A 133 18.81 -15.18 11.32
C THR A 133 20.25 -15.63 11.50
N GLU A 134 21.19 -14.71 11.70
CA GLU A 134 22.59 -15.01 12.00
C GLU A 134 22.90 -14.66 13.46
N ILE A 135 23.54 -15.59 14.17
CA ILE A 135 24.08 -15.31 15.49
C ILE A 135 25.27 -14.36 15.29
N ASP A 136 25.17 -13.16 15.85
CA ASP A 136 26.28 -12.22 15.87
C ASP A 136 27.26 -12.67 16.97
N PRO A 137 28.45 -13.19 16.63
CA PRO A 137 29.40 -13.69 17.62
C PRO A 137 29.94 -12.58 18.52
N ASP A 138 29.83 -11.32 18.09
CA ASP A 138 30.27 -10.13 18.83
C ASP A 138 29.16 -9.56 19.73
N ALA A 139 27.92 -10.06 19.61
CA ALA A 139 26.82 -9.67 20.48
C ALA A 139 26.98 -10.29 21.89
N ASN A 140 26.32 -9.70 22.89
CA ASN A 140 26.36 -10.26 24.25
C ASN A 140 25.58 -11.58 24.36
N ASP A 141 25.90 -12.37 25.39
CA ASP A 141 25.31 -13.70 25.63
C ASP A 141 23.76 -13.71 25.63
N ASN A 142 23.12 -12.63 26.12
CA ASN A 142 21.67 -12.53 26.15
C ASN A 142 21.10 -12.38 24.73
N VAL A 143 21.73 -11.57 23.88
CA VAL A 143 21.33 -11.37 22.49
C VAL A 143 21.56 -12.65 21.68
N GLN A 144 22.71 -13.32 21.88
CA GLN A 144 22.99 -14.59 21.22
C GLN A 144 21.98 -15.69 21.63
N SER A 145 21.61 -15.75 22.91
CA SER A 145 20.56 -16.66 23.40
C SER A 145 19.20 -16.39 22.76
N LEU A 146 18.82 -15.10 22.65
CA LEU A 146 17.60 -14.69 21.96
C LEU A 146 17.66 -15.05 20.46
N GLN A 147 18.77 -14.78 19.76
CA GLN A 147 18.97 -15.16 18.36
C GLN A 147 18.85 -16.68 18.17
N SER A 148 19.45 -17.47 19.06
CA SER A 148 19.37 -18.93 19.04
C SER A 148 17.93 -19.45 19.20
N SER A 149 17.09 -18.73 19.93
CA SER A 149 15.67 -19.07 20.10
C SER A 149 14.78 -18.73 18.89
N LEU A 150 15.31 -17.96 17.93
CA LEU A 150 14.64 -17.55 16.69
C LEU A 150 15.11 -18.35 15.46
N LEU A 151 16.08 -19.24 15.65
CA LEU A 151 16.57 -20.14 14.60
C LEU A 151 15.48 -21.14 14.18
N PRO A 152 15.48 -21.57 12.90
CA PRO A 152 14.44 -22.46 12.39
C PRO A 152 14.39 -23.82 13.12
N GLU A 153 15.53 -24.29 13.64
CA GLU A 153 15.61 -25.56 14.38
C GLU A 153 14.86 -25.52 15.73
N THR A 154 14.80 -24.35 16.38
CA THR A 154 14.16 -24.18 17.69
C THR A 154 12.72 -23.64 17.56
N LEU A 155 12.46 -22.94 16.47
CA LEU A 155 11.19 -22.28 16.17
C LEU A 155 10.27 -23.19 15.33
N ARG A 156 9.43 -24.00 15.97
CA ARG A 156 8.54 -24.93 15.23
C ARG A 156 7.26 -24.24 14.78
N ALA A 157 7.05 -24.14 13.47
CA ALA A 157 5.82 -23.57 12.91
C ALA A 157 4.83 -24.61 12.38
N PHE A 158 5.30 -25.75 11.87
CA PHE A 158 4.46 -26.76 11.19
C PHE A 158 3.44 -27.49 12.10
N ASP A 159 3.51 -27.31 13.43
CA ASP A 159 2.57 -27.93 14.38
C ASP A 159 1.26 -27.15 14.55
N TYR A 160 1.14 -25.97 13.95
CA TYR A 160 -0.03 -25.09 14.06
C TYR A 160 -0.72 -24.88 12.72
N GLU A 161 -2.04 -24.66 12.77
CA GLU A 161 -2.79 -24.12 11.64
C GLU A 161 -2.27 -22.71 11.30
N GLN A 162 -1.78 -22.57 10.07
CA GLN A 162 -1.27 -21.29 9.59
C GLN A 162 -2.40 -20.39 9.11
N PRO A 163 -2.33 -19.07 9.33
CA PRO A 163 -3.30 -18.14 8.77
C PRO A 163 -3.23 -18.11 7.24
N ASP A 164 -4.32 -17.67 6.61
CA ASP A 164 -4.36 -17.43 5.17
C ASP A 164 -3.26 -16.44 4.77
N PHE A 165 -2.62 -16.72 3.63
CA PHE A 165 -1.54 -15.90 3.08
C PHE A 165 -1.68 -15.85 1.57
N ASP A 166 -1.77 -14.64 1.01
CA ASP A 166 -1.72 -14.42 -0.43
C ASP A 166 -0.40 -13.70 -0.77
N PRO A 167 0.58 -14.36 -1.41
CA PRO A 167 1.86 -13.74 -1.73
C PRO A 167 1.76 -12.50 -2.63
N SER A 168 0.63 -12.33 -3.33
CA SER A 168 0.36 -11.19 -4.18
C SER A 168 -0.24 -9.99 -3.42
N CYS A 169 -0.81 -10.22 -2.23
CA CYS A 169 -1.44 -9.18 -1.40
C CYS A 169 -0.71 -8.93 -0.07
N ASP A 170 0.05 -9.93 0.41
CA ASP A 170 0.69 -9.91 1.71
C ASP A 170 2.22 -9.83 1.56
N PRO A 171 2.82 -8.67 1.86
CA PRO A 171 4.27 -8.52 1.75
C PRO A 171 5.06 -9.28 2.83
N PHE A 172 4.36 -9.71 3.90
CA PHE A 172 4.90 -10.52 4.98
C PHE A 172 3.92 -11.64 5.30
N ARG A 173 4.45 -12.80 5.66
CA ARG A 173 3.65 -13.93 6.11
C ARG A 173 3.65 -13.98 7.62
N SER A 174 2.45 -14.10 8.20
CA SER A 174 2.31 -14.42 9.62
C SER A 174 2.45 -15.92 9.80
N VAL A 175 3.44 -16.34 10.58
CA VAL A 175 3.73 -17.76 10.86
C VAL A 175 3.53 -18.00 12.35
N MET A 176 2.69 -18.97 12.69
CA MET A 176 2.45 -19.36 14.07
C MET A 176 3.54 -20.34 14.51
N THR A 177 4.23 -20.01 15.60
CA THR A 177 5.38 -20.78 16.10
C THR A 177 5.27 -21.11 17.59
N THR A 178 6.20 -21.92 18.11
CA THR A 178 6.36 -22.16 19.56
C THR A 178 6.53 -20.90 20.41
N ASN A 179 7.03 -19.81 19.82
CA ASN A 179 7.20 -18.52 20.50
C ASN A 179 6.05 -17.52 20.22
N GLY A 180 4.98 -17.97 19.53
CA GLY A 180 3.86 -17.13 19.11
C GLY A 180 3.89 -16.78 17.62
N ILE A 181 3.07 -15.81 17.22
CA ILE A 181 2.95 -15.36 15.83
C ILE A 181 4.13 -14.46 15.47
N GLN A 182 4.81 -14.78 14.37
CA GLN A 182 5.89 -13.98 13.81
C GLN A 182 5.52 -13.51 12.40
N SER A 183 5.75 -12.24 12.11
CA SER A 183 5.62 -11.68 10.77
C SER A 183 6.99 -11.72 10.11
N VAL A 184 7.17 -12.60 9.13
CA VAL A 184 8.46 -12.87 8.45
C VAL A 184 8.31 -12.70 6.94
N SER A 185 9.44 -12.69 6.22
CA SER A 185 9.41 -12.70 4.76
C SER A 185 8.77 -14.00 4.23
N PRO A 186 8.21 -14.02 3.00
CA PRO A 186 7.66 -15.23 2.41
C PRO A 186 8.68 -16.37 2.32
N ALA A 187 9.92 -16.06 1.89
CA ALA A 187 11.00 -17.04 1.83
C ALA A 187 11.33 -17.64 3.20
N ARG A 188 11.44 -16.79 4.24
CA ARG A 188 11.69 -17.25 5.60
C ARG A 188 10.55 -18.08 6.16
N ALA A 189 9.31 -17.74 5.82
CA ALA A 189 8.17 -18.55 6.22
C ALA A 189 8.21 -19.95 5.60
N GLU A 190 8.64 -20.08 4.34
CA GLU A 190 8.83 -21.38 3.71
C GLU A 190 9.85 -22.24 4.46
N GLU A 191 10.99 -21.66 4.86
CA GLU A 191 11.98 -22.35 5.69
C GLU A 191 11.44 -22.78 7.05
N LEU A 192 10.65 -21.93 7.72
CA LEU A 192 10.06 -22.24 9.03
C LEU A 192 8.98 -23.33 8.97
N LEU A 193 8.31 -23.44 7.83
CA LEU A 193 7.24 -24.40 7.59
C LEU A 193 7.75 -25.72 7.00
N GLU A 194 9.02 -25.77 6.58
CA GLU A 194 9.67 -27.00 6.17
C GLU A 194 9.78 -27.96 7.37
N VAL A 195 9.40 -29.22 7.16
CA VAL A 195 9.46 -30.24 8.21
C VAL A 195 10.88 -30.82 8.22
N PRO A 196 11.63 -30.70 9.33
CA PRO A 196 12.98 -31.27 9.41
C PRO A 196 12.98 -32.80 9.31
N ASP A 197 14.07 -33.35 8.79
CA ASP A 197 14.24 -34.79 8.65
C ASP A 197 14.01 -35.55 9.97
N GLY A 198 13.17 -36.59 9.91
CA GLY A 198 12.88 -37.45 11.06
C GLY A 198 11.87 -36.90 12.06
N ILE A 199 11.30 -35.71 11.82
CA ILE A 199 10.20 -35.16 12.61
C ILE A 199 8.86 -35.46 11.92
N THR A 200 7.86 -35.85 12.72
CA THR A 200 6.48 -36.02 12.23
C THR A 200 5.63 -34.86 12.78
N PRO A 201 4.98 -34.06 11.91
CA PRO A 201 4.05 -33.03 12.34
C PRO A 201 2.90 -33.61 13.16
N SER A 202 2.36 -32.79 14.05
CA SER A 202 1.11 -33.11 14.76
C SER A 202 -0.05 -33.28 13.76
N ASP A 203 -0.86 -34.33 13.91
CA ASP A 203 -2.11 -34.53 13.14
C ASP A 203 -3.26 -34.88 14.11
N PRO A 204 -4.31 -34.05 14.24
CA PRO A 204 -4.49 -32.77 13.55
C PRO A 204 -3.52 -31.70 14.03
N LEU A 205 -3.29 -30.68 13.19
CA LEU A 205 -2.57 -29.48 13.58
C LEU A 205 -3.22 -28.84 14.81
N LEU A 206 -2.40 -28.22 15.66
CA LEU A 206 -2.93 -27.48 16.80
C LEU A 206 -3.73 -26.28 16.28
N PRO A 207 -4.95 -26.06 16.79
CA PRO A 207 -5.74 -24.91 16.39
C PRO A 207 -4.98 -23.67 16.79
N CYS A 208 -4.97 -22.69 15.91
CA CYS A 208 -4.36 -21.43 16.27
C CYS A 208 -5.34 -20.57 17.09
N VAL A 209 -4.97 -20.25 18.33
CA VAL A 209 -5.84 -19.55 19.29
C VAL A 209 -5.24 -18.19 19.65
N GLY A 210 -5.90 -17.08 19.26
CA GLY A 210 -5.46 -15.71 19.56
C GLY A 210 -5.45 -14.77 18.35
N TYR A 211 -4.96 -13.54 18.54
CA TYR A 211 -4.98 -12.45 17.53
C TYR A 211 -3.98 -12.71 16.38
N GLN A 212 -4.30 -13.19 15.19
CA GLN A 212 -5.55 -13.59 14.56
C GLN A 212 -5.24 -14.75 13.64
N CYS A 213 -5.82 -15.91 13.90
CA CYS A 213 -5.82 -17.03 12.99
C CYS A 213 -7.21 -17.19 12.38
N SER A 214 -7.23 -17.04 11.05
CA SER A 214 -8.38 -16.90 10.16
C SER A 214 -9.42 -15.82 10.55
N SER A 215 -9.75 -14.95 9.60
CA SER A 215 -10.87 -14.01 9.73
C SER A 215 -12.24 -14.70 9.67
N ALA A 216 -12.27 -16.03 9.51
CA ALA A 216 -13.47 -16.86 9.36
C ALA A 216 -14.17 -17.18 10.69
N ASP A 217 -13.54 -16.94 11.85
CA ASP A 217 -14.10 -17.27 13.16
C ASP A 217 -14.95 -16.16 13.81
N VAL A 218 -15.43 -15.18 13.03
CA VAL A 218 -16.45 -14.22 13.50
C VAL A 218 -17.83 -14.71 13.05
N GLY A 219 -18.36 -15.69 13.77
CA GLY A 219 -19.79 -16.02 13.79
C GLY A 219 -20.58 -15.12 14.72
#